data_AF-A0A924M6V0-F1
#
_entry.id   AF-A0A924M6V0-F1
#
_cell.length_a   1.000
_cell.length_b   1.000
_cell.length_c   1.000
_cell.angle_alpha   90.00
_cell.angle_beta   90.00
_cell.angle_gamma   90.00
#
_symmetry.space_group_name_H-M   'P 1'
#
loop_
_entity.id
_entity.type
_entity.pdbx_description
1 polymer ?
#
loop_
_entity_poly.entity_id
_entity_poly.type
_entity_poly.pdbx_seq_one_letter_code
_entity_poly.pdbx_strand_id
1 'polypeptide(L)' 'MNIDEIKRGIECVSKRDGTGINQFVAMTAAEKLAALDAEDYFRSRIARVDLADFDRIMSRPGGEPPREGDER' A
#
# COMPACT_ATOMS: atom_id res chain seq x y z
N MET A 1 -2.56 -15.19 19.67
CA MET A 1 -2.43 -16.20 18.61
C MET A 1 -1.12 -16.94 18.83
N ASN A 2 -1.15 -18.25 18.99
CA ASN A 2 0.07 -19.07 19.11
C ASN A 2 0.49 -19.61 17.73
N ILE A 3 1.68 -20.21 17.63
CA ILE A 3 2.24 -20.66 16.35
C ILE A 3 1.37 -21.75 15.68
N ASP A 4 0.69 -22.58 16.48
CA ASP A 4 -0.17 -23.66 16.00
C ASP A 4 -1.48 -23.12 15.42
N GLU A 5 -2.06 -22.09 16.03
CA GLU A 5 -3.22 -21.35 15.53
C GLU A 5 -2.88 -20.66 14.19
N ILE A 6 -1.68 -20.09 14.06
CA ILE A 6 -1.20 -19.46 12.82
C ILE A 6 -1.08 -20.51 11.73
N LYS A 7 -0.43 -21.64 12.02
CA LYS A 7 -0.25 -22.72 11.05
C LYS A 7 -1.60 -23.26 10.56
N ARG A 8 -2.55 -23.50 11.47
CA ARG A 8 -3.92 -23.91 11.10
C ARG A 8 -4.64 -22.87 10.24
N GLY A 9 -4.47 -21.59 10.56
CA GLY A 9 -5.01 -20.49 9.74
C GLY A 9 -4.46 -20.51 8.32
N ILE A 10 -3.15 -20.62 8.18
CA ILE A 10 -2.46 -20.72 6.88
C ILE A 10 -2.94 -21.94 6.10
N GLU A 11 -3.05 -23.10 6.73
CA GLU A 11 -3.56 -24.32 6.09
C GLU A 11 -5.00 -24.16 5.59
N CYS A 12 -5.87 -23.50 6.36
CA CYS A 12 -7.26 -23.24 5.99
C CYS A 12 -7.35 -22.32 4.77
N VAL A 13 -6.61 -21.20 4.80
CA VAL A 13 -6.60 -20.22 3.71
C VAL A 13 -5.98 -20.80 2.44
N SER A 14 -4.84 -21.48 2.56
CA SER A 14 -4.16 -22.14 1.43
C SER A 14 -5.09 -23.14 0.72
N LYS A 15 -5.85 -23.94 1.48
CA LYS A 15 -6.85 -24.88 0.93
C LYS A 15 -8.00 -24.16 0.23
N ARG A 16 -8.50 -23.06 0.80
CA ARG A 16 -9.59 -22.26 0.22
C ARG A 16 -9.17 -21.65 -1.12
N ASP A 17 -7.95 -21.14 -1.19
CA ASP A 17 -7.45 -20.41 -2.37
C ASP A 17 -6.78 -21.34 -3.39
N GLY A 18 -6.73 -22.65 -3.11
CA GLY A 18 -6.08 -23.64 -3.99
C GLY A 18 -4.56 -23.48 -4.09
N THR A 19 -3.94 -22.77 -3.13
CA THR A 19 -2.50 -22.50 -3.10
C THR A 19 -1.79 -23.44 -2.15
N GLY A 20 -0.54 -23.78 -2.44
CA GLY A 20 0.31 -24.52 -1.49
C GLY A 20 0.78 -23.60 -0.36
N ILE A 21 1.01 -24.17 0.84
CA ILE A 21 1.50 -23.41 2.02
C ILE A 21 2.76 -22.59 1.69
N ASN A 22 3.70 -23.17 0.93
CA ASN A 22 4.93 -22.46 0.54
C ASN A 22 4.64 -21.25 -0.37
N GLN A 23 3.66 -21.37 -1.26
CA GLN A 23 3.24 -20.27 -2.13
C GLN A 23 2.54 -19.19 -1.32
N PHE A 24 1.68 -19.57 -0.38
CA PHE A 24 1.06 -18.64 0.55
C PHE A 24 2.11 -17.84 1.33
N VAL A 25 3.08 -18.52 1.97
CA VAL A 25 4.14 -17.86 2.74
C VAL A 25 4.99 -16.96 1.85
N ALA A 26 5.35 -17.40 0.64
CA ALA A 26 6.10 -16.58 -0.29
C ALA A 26 5.33 -15.31 -0.72
N MET A 27 4.04 -15.44 -1.03
CA MET A 27 3.19 -14.30 -1.40
C MET A 27 3.01 -13.32 -0.23
N THR A 28 2.71 -13.80 0.97
CA THR A 28 2.58 -12.95 2.16
C THR A 28 3.89 -12.26 2.51
N ALA A 29 5.03 -12.94 2.37
CA ALA A 29 6.34 -12.32 2.56
C ALA A 29 6.60 -11.24 1.51
N ALA A 30 6.30 -11.49 0.24
CA ALA A 30 6.42 -10.51 -0.83
C ALA A 30 5.52 -9.28 -0.61
N GLU A 31 4.27 -9.49 -0.20
CA GLU A 31 3.33 -8.41 0.14
C GLU A 31 3.84 -7.59 1.34
N LYS A 32 4.33 -8.25 2.39
CA LYS A 32 4.89 -7.57 3.56
C LYS A 32 6.13 -6.75 3.20
N LEU A 33 7.02 -7.29 2.36
CA LEU A 33 8.19 -6.56 1.87
C LEU A 33 7.76 -5.34 1.04
N ALA A 34 6.84 -5.51 0.09
CA ALA A 34 6.33 -4.39 -0.71
C ALA A 34 5.70 -3.28 0.16
N ALA A 35 4.99 -3.65 1.23
CA ALA A 35 4.42 -2.69 2.17
C ALA A 35 5.51 -1.93 2.96
N LEU A 36 6.57 -2.61 3.39
CA LEU A 36 7.71 -1.98 4.07
C LEU A 36 8.48 -1.05 3.12
N ASP A 37 8.74 -1.50 1.89
CA ASP A 37 9.40 -0.68 0.87
C ASP A 37 8.57 0.59 0.56
N ALA A 38 7.25 0.46 0.48
CA ALA A 38 6.36 1.61 0.31
C ALA A 38 6.42 2.58 1.51
N GLU A 39 6.42 2.07 2.74
CA GLU A 39 6.60 2.88 3.95
C GLU A 39 7.92 3.67 3.91
N ASP A 40 9.03 2.99 3.61
CA ASP A 40 10.36 3.60 3.53
C ASP A 40 10.44 4.65 2.42
N TYR A 41 9.83 4.36 1.26
CA TYR A 41 9.72 5.32 0.17
C TYR A 41 8.99 6.60 0.62
N PHE A 42 7.81 6.50 1.23
CA PHE A 42 7.07 7.66 1.71
C PHE A 42 7.83 8.42 2.81
N ARG A 43 8.44 7.70 3.76
CA ARG A 43 9.26 8.29 4.83
C ARG A 43 10.42 9.11 4.26
N SER A 44 11.12 8.58 3.26
CA SER A 44 12.22 9.29 2.59
C SER A 44 11.78 10.57 1.88
N ARG A 45 10.51 10.60 1.40
CA ARG A 45 9.96 11.68 0.59
C ARG A 45 9.34 12.79 1.44
N ILE A 46 8.77 12.47 2.61
CA ILE A 46 8.29 13.46 3.59
C ILE A 46 9.43 14.39 4.02
N ALA A 47 10.64 13.87 4.19
CA ALA A 47 11.81 14.67 4.55
C ALA A 47 12.17 15.76 3.52
N ARG A 48 11.61 15.70 2.30
CA ARG A 48 11.87 16.64 1.20
C ARG A 48 10.63 17.47 0.83
N VAL A 49 9.53 17.33 1.57
CA VAL A 49 8.28 18.02 1.26
C VAL A 49 8.33 19.45 1.79
N ASP A 50 7.98 20.39 0.90
CA ASP A 50 7.60 21.75 1.27
C ASP A 50 6.11 21.92 0.93
N LEU A 51 5.28 21.97 1.97
CA LEU A 51 3.83 22.09 1.81
C LEU A 51 3.42 23.48 1.31
N ALA A 52 4.20 24.53 1.61
CA ALA A 52 3.92 25.86 1.09
C ALA A 52 4.18 25.91 -0.43
N ASP A 53 5.22 25.24 -0.90
CA ASP A 53 5.47 25.09 -2.34
C ASP A 53 4.40 24.22 -3.03
N PHE A 54 3.92 23.17 -2.37
CA PHE A 54 2.78 22.39 -2.85
C PHE A 54 1.53 23.28 -3.01
N ASP A 55 1.17 24.04 -1.97
CA ASP A 55 0.00 24.93 -2.00
C ASP A 55 0.13 26.01 -3.07
N ARG A 56 1.33 26.57 -3.25
CA ARG A 56 1.63 27.53 -4.32
C ARG A 56 1.41 26.94 -5.72
N ILE A 57 1.80 25.68 -5.93
CA ILE A 57 1.56 24.99 -7.21
C ILE A 57 0.07 24.70 -7.40
N MET A 58 -0.62 24.22 -6.36
CA MET A 58 -2.04 23.87 -6.42
C MET A 58 -2.95 25.11 -6.60
N SER A 59 -2.52 26.27 -6.13
CA SER A 59 -3.23 27.56 -6.25
C SER A 59 -2.80 28.40 -7.46
N ARG A 60 -1.95 27.86 -8.34
CA ARG A 60 -1.39 28.64 -9.46
C ARG A 60 -2.51 29.17 -10.37
N PRO A 61 -2.39 30.40 -10.89
CA PRO A 61 -3.31 30.91 -11.90
C PRO A 61 -3.25 30.05 -13.18
N GLY A 62 -4.40 29.65 -13.70
CA GLY A 62 -4.53 28.79 -14.88
C GLY A 62 -4.83 27.32 -14.55
N GLY A 63 -4.95 26.49 -15.59
CA GLY A 63 -5.44 25.11 -15.48
C GLY A 63 -6.85 24.93 -16.05
N GLU A 64 -7.21 23.70 -16.37
CA GLU A 64 -8.57 23.38 -16.82
C GLU A 64 -9.50 23.30 -15.60
N PRO A 65 -10.73 23.84 -15.70
CA PRO A 65 -11.73 23.64 -14.66
C PRO A 65 -12.01 22.13 -14.48
N PRO A 66 -12.48 21.71 -13.28
CA PRO A 66 -12.96 20.35 -13.06
C PRO A 66 -13.97 19.98 -14.14
N ARG A 67 -13.86 18.76 -14.67
CA ARG A 67 -14.79 18.24 -15.67
C ARG A 67 -16.04 17.72 -14.97
N GLU A 68 -17.09 17.50 -15.75
CA GLU A 68 -18.24 16.73 -15.28
C GLU A 68 -17.76 15.37 -14.73
N GLY A 69 -18.08 15.08 -13.46
CA GLY A 69 -17.59 13.90 -12.73
C GLY A 69 -16.38 14.14 -11.80
N ASP A 70 -15.75 15.31 -11.83
CA ASP A 70 -14.69 15.72 -10.86
C ASP A 70 -15.28 16.42 -9.62
N GLU A 71 -16.57 16.22 -9.37
CA GLU A 71 -17.30 16.82 -8.25
C GLU A 71 -16.89 16.16 -6.92
N ARG A 72 -16.93 16.94 -5.83
CA ARG A 72 -16.44 16.56 -4.49
C ARG A 72 -17.24 15.46 -3.80
#